data_AF-A0A0C9TZD9-F1
#
_entry.id   AF-A0A0C9TZD9-F1
#
_cell.length_a   1.000
_cell.length_b   1.000
_cell.length_c   1.000
_cell.angle_alpha   90.00
_cell.angle_beta   90.00
_cell.angle_gamma   90.00
#
_symmetry.space_group_name_H-M   'P 1'
#
loop_
_entity.id
_entity.type
_entity.pdbx_description
1 polymer ?
#
loop_
_entity_poly.entity_id
_entity_poly.type
_entity_poly.pdbx_seq_one_letter_code
_entity_poly.pdbx_strand_id
1 'polypeptide(L)'
;MGMKRPTDPLQVLPPELVGEIFHLWLLDSIHPQTKYSYPRLPVLPCLVSKSWRNFVYTSPLLWTHVTIDASQGTVASLDALRKRLERSQGAPLFLDVNVGQQPDRDALGVLFAERSRFRQLTLRVIDLSWWDHISIEGFTELKKFTLHTASQVPTHVDKLSTIFSSAPSLCSDISSASSPSLSSVFLLRMSSKS
;
A
#
# COMPACT_ATOMS: atom_id res chain seq x y z
N MET A 1 29.76 -40.07 11.81
CA MET A 1 29.31 -38.73 12.26
C MET A 1 28.43 -38.15 11.14
N GLY A 2 27.10 -38.16 11.28
CA GLY A 2 26.19 -37.80 10.19
C GLY A 2 26.12 -36.29 10.01
N MET A 3 26.46 -35.78 8.83
CA MET A 3 26.27 -34.36 8.51
C MET A 3 24.76 -34.07 8.49
N LYS A 4 24.28 -33.28 9.46
CA LYS A 4 22.91 -32.76 9.42
C LYS A 4 22.79 -31.87 8.19
N ARG A 5 21.92 -32.24 7.26
CA ARG A 5 21.62 -31.39 6.10
C ARG A 5 21.07 -30.06 6.62
N PRO A 6 21.54 -28.91 6.10
CA PRO A 6 20.95 -27.63 6.44
C PRO A 6 19.47 -27.66 6.07
N THR A 7 18.62 -27.25 7.00
CA THR A 7 17.16 -27.17 6.81
C THR A 7 16.68 -25.73 6.70
N ASP A 8 17.57 -24.75 6.91
CA ASP A 8 17.25 -23.34 6.75
C ASP A 8 17.09 -23.02 5.25
N PRO A 9 15.91 -22.55 4.80
CA PRO A 9 15.68 -22.13 3.41
C PRO A 9 16.76 -21.19 2.86
N LEU A 10 17.29 -20.27 3.70
CA LEU A 10 18.34 -19.34 3.30
C LEU A 10 19.71 -20.00 3.05
N GLN A 11 19.89 -21.25 3.47
CA GLN A 11 21.12 -22.02 3.26
C GLN A 11 20.99 -23.03 2.12
N VAL A 12 19.77 -23.34 1.68
CA VAL A 12 19.50 -24.40 0.70
C VAL A 12 18.86 -23.90 -0.59
N LEU A 13 18.21 -22.73 -0.57
CA LEU A 13 17.60 -22.12 -1.74
C LEU A 13 18.37 -20.86 -2.17
N PRO A 14 18.37 -20.55 -3.47
CA PRO A 14 18.77 -19.23 -3.96
C PRO A 14 17.99 -18.10 -3.26
N PRO A 15 18.64 -16.97 -2.95
CA PRO A 15 18.00 -15.86 -2.24
C PRO A 15 16.79 -15.30 -2.99
N GLU A 16 16.76 -15.38 -4.31
CA GLU A 16 15.63 -14.95 -5.14
C GLU A 16 14.37 -15.78 -4.85
N LEU A 17 14.52 -17.11 -4.69
CA LEU A 17 13.40 -17.99 -4.37
C LEU A 17 12.90 -17.76 -2.94
N VAL A 18 13.78 -17.52 -1.98
CA VAL A 18 13.37 -17.19 -0.62
C VAL A 18 12.66 -15.84 -0.57
N GLY A 19 13.13 -14.87 -1.35
CA GLY A 19 12.49 -13.57 -1.52
C GLY A 19 11.07 -13.72 -2.07
N GLU A 20 10.89 -14.52 -3.11
CA GLU A 20 9.59 -14.80 -3.70
C GLU A 20 8.65 -15.51 -2.73
N ILE A 21 9.13 -16.52 -1.98
CA ILE A 21 8.34 -17.20 -0.94
C ILE A 21 7.84 -16.19 0.10
N PHE A 22 8.72 -15.29 0.58
CA PHE A 22 8.33 -14.28 1.56
C PHE A 22 7.37 -13.24 0.96
N HIS A 23 7.55 -12.88 -0.31
CA HIS A 23 6.65 -11.97 -1.01
C HIS A 23 5.25 -12.57 -1.17
N LEU A 24 5.14 -13.83 -1.60
CA LEU A 24 3.87 -14.54 -1.72
C LEU A 24 3.16 -14.70 -0.38
N TRP A 25 3.90 -15.07 0.67
CA TRP A 25 3.36 -15.14 2.03
C TRP A 25 2.85 -13.77 2.52
N LEU A 26 3.56 -12.68 2.20
CA LEU A 26 3.14 -11.33 2.53
C LEU A 26 1.83 -10.95 1.82
N LEU A 27 1.70 -11.27 0.53
CA LEU A 27 0.50 -11.01 -0.27
C LEU A 27 -0.72 -11.74 0.28
N ASP A 28 -0.56 -13.03 0.62
CA ASP A 28 -1.62 -13.85 1.21
C ASP A 28 -2.08 -13.27 2.56
N SER A 29 -1.13 -12.78 3.35
CA SER A 29 -1.40 -12.17 4.66
C SER A 29 -2.09 -10.80 4.58
N ILE A 30 -2.07 -10.13 3.43
CA ILE A 30 -2.67 -8.79 3.21
C ILE A 30 -4.08 -8.90 2.59
N HIS A 31 -4.44 -10.04 2.00
CA HIS A 31 -5.74 -10.19 1.36
C HIS A 31 -6.91 -10.10 2.37
N PRO A 32 -8.02 -9.42 2.01
CA PRO A 32 -9.03 -8.92 2.95
C PRO A 32 -9.91 -10.00 3.61
N GLN A 33 -9.66 -11.30 3.37
CA GLN A 33 -10.37 -12.37 4.05
C GLN A 33 -9.80 -12.70 5.44
N THR A 34 -8.60 -12.20 5.79
CA THR A 34 -8.06 -12.39 7.13
C THR A 34 -8.30 -11.14 7.97
N LYS A 35 -9.03 -11.28 9.09
CA LYS A 35 -9.46 -10.22 10.02
C LYS A 35 -8.30 -9.52 10.77
N TYR A 36 -7.07 -9.62 10.28
CA TYR A 36 -5.87 -9.19 10.97
C TYR A 36 -4.99 -8.38 10.02
N SER A 37 -5.24 -7.06 9.97
CA SER A 37 -4.18 -6.14 9.56
C SER A 37 -3.05 -6.29 10.58
N TYR A 38 -2.01 -7.05 10.23
CA TYR A 38 -0.85 -7.21 11.08
C TYR A 38 0.07 -5.99 10.88
N PRO A 39 0.15 -5.03 11.83
CA PRO A 39 1.09 -3.89 11.75
C PRO A 39 2.58 -4.32 11.83
N ARG A 40 2.84 -5.63 11.85
CA ARG A 40 4.16 -6.25 12.04
C ARG A 40 4.67 -6.99 10.81
N LEU A 41 4.00 -6.93 9.66
CA LEU A 41 4.56 -7.47 8.40
C LEU A 41 5.47 -6.42 7.74
N PRO A 42 6.63 -6.77 7.16
CA PRO A 42 7.22 -8.11 7.00
C PRO A 42 8.16 -8.49 8.17
N VAL A 43 7.92 -8.03 9.41
CA VAL A 43 8.84 -8.21 10.54
C VAL A 43 8.72 -9.60 11.20
N LEU A 44 7.65 -10.36 10.98
CA LEU A 44 7.50 -11.70 11.58
C LEU A 44 8.62 -12.69 11.19
N PRO A 45 9.05 -12.80 9.93
CA PRO A 45 10.19 -13.63 9.56
C PRO A 45 11.50 -13.21 10.26
N CYS A 46 11.65 -11.93 10.66
CA CYS A 46 12.82 -11.44 11.41
C CYS A 46 12.95 -12.02 12.82
N LEU A 47 11.91 -12.69 13.32
CA LEU A 47 11.88 -13.35 14.63
C LEU A 47 12.44 -14.77 14.58
N VAL A 48 12.60 -15.37 13.39
CA VAL A 48 13.07 -16.76 13.23
C VAL A 48 14.56 -16.87 13.55
N SER A 49 15.40 -16.06 12.90
CA SER A 49 16.85 -16.06 13.12
C SER A 49 17.50 -14.73 12.72
N LYS A 50 18.78 -14.54 13.09
CA LYS A 50 19.57 -13.39 12.62
C LYS A 50 19.73 -13.37 11.10
N SER A 51 19.86 -14.55 10.47
CA SER A 51 19.97 -14.69 9.02
C SER A 51 18.69 -14.21 8.32
N TRP A 52 17.54 -14.68 8.80
CA TRP A 52 16.22 -14.28 8.31
C TRP A 52 15.97 -12.79 8.48
N ARG A 53 16.35 -12.25 9.63
CA ARG A 53 16.30 -10.81 9.87
C ARG A 53 17.12 -10.06 8.83
N ASN A 54 18.40 -10.39 8.67
CA ASN A 54 19.27 -9.68 7.73
C ASN A 54 18.67 -9.74 6.32
N PHE A 55 18.23 -10.91 5.87
CA PHE A 55 17.60 -11.10 4.58
C PHE A 55 16.38 -10.20 4.36
N VAL A 56 15.45 -10.15 5.32
CA VAL A 56 14.25 -9.30 5.21
C VAL A 56 14.62 -7.82 5.16
N TYR A 57 15.53 -7.37 6.01
CA TYR A 57 15.93 -5.98 6.07
C TYR A 57 16.70 -5.50 4.82
N THR A 58 17.35 -6.43 4.11
CA THR A 58 18.06 -6.13 2.85
C THR A 58 17.19 -6.30 1.60
N SER A 59 15.93 -6.72 1.72
CA SER A 59 15.06 -7.04 0.57
C SER A 59 13.97 -5.98 0.40
N PRO A 60 14.15 -4.97 -0.50
CA PRO A 60 13.23 -3.84 -0.61
C PRO A 60 11.80 -4.24 -0.97
N LEU A 61 11.65 -5.29 -1.79
CA LEU A 61 10.36 -5.80 -2.25
C LEU A 61 9.43 -6.23 -1.11
N LEU A 62 9.98 -6.66 0.03
CA LEU A 62 9.18 -7.07 1.19
C LEU A 62 8.56 -5.89 1.94
N TRP A 63 9.04 -4.66 1.68
CA TRP A 63 8.58 -3.44 2.34
C TRP A 63 7.63 -2.61 1.48
N THR A 64 7.32 -3.06 0.26
CA THR A 64 6.55 -2.31 -0.75
C THR A 64 5.05 -2.20 -0.45
N HIS A 65 4.49 -3.17 0.25
CA HIS A 65 3.10 -3.11 0.67
C HIS A 65 2.97 -2.30 1.95
N VAL A 66 2.19 -1.23 1.95
CA VAL A 66 2.02 -0.35 3.11
C VAL A 66 0.53 -0.17 3.39
N THR A 67 0.13 -0.53 4.61
CA THR A 67 -1.21 -0.29 5.12
C THR A 67 -1.14 0.77 6.21
N ILE A 68 -1.91 1.83 6.06
CA ILE A 68 -1.94 2.95 7.01
C ILE A 68 -3.39 3.20 7.42
N ASP A 69 -3.59 3.29 8.73
CA ASP A 69 -4.82 3.83 9.30
C ASP A 69 -4.53 5.23 9.87
N ALA A 70 -4.96 6.24 9.13
CA ALA A 70 -4.82 7.66 9.47
C ALA A 70 -6.11 8.21 10.10
N SER A 71 -6.95 7.38 10.72
CA SER A 71 -8.29 7.79 11.19
C SER A 71 -8.36 8.45 12.57
N GLN A 72 -7.37 8.23 13.44
CA GLN A 72 -7.43 8.62 14.86
C GLN A 72 -6.46 9.76 15.24
N GLY A 73 -6.05 10.61 14.28
CA GLY A 73 -5.26 11.82 14.53
C GLY A 73 -3.84 11.62 15.08
N THR A 74 -3.43 10.38 15.40
CA THR A 74 -2.05 10.01 15.77
C THR A 74 -1.76 8.61 15.26
N VAL A 75 -1.00 8.51 14.17
CA VAL A 75 -0.35 7.26 13.79
C VAL A 75 0.73 7.01 14.84
N ALA A 76 0.54 5.97 15.66
CA ALA A 76 1.44 5.58 16.74
C ALA A 76 2.90 5.32 16.31
N SER A 77 3.25 5.44 15.02
CA SER A 77 4.63 5.35 14.56
C SER A 77 4.87 5.99 13.18
N LEU A 78 4.79 7.31 13.08
CA LEU A 78 5.32 8.06 11.93
C LEU A 78 6.77 7.62 11.59
N ASP A 79 7.58 7.38 12.62
CA ASP A 79 8.95 6.86 12.48
C ASP A 79 9.00 5.45 11.87
N ALA A 80 8.05 4.57 12.19
CA ALA A 80 8.02 3.24 11.58
C ALA A 80 7.56 3.31 10.12
N LEU A 81 6.66 4.24 9.79
CA LEU A 81 6.30 4.53 8.41
C LEU A 81 7.51 5.03 7.62
N ARG A 82 8.24 6.03 8.13
CA ARG A 82 9.48 6.52 7.50
C ARG A 82 10.49 5.40 7.28
N LYS A 83 10.80 4.63 8.33
CA LYS A 83 11.71 3.48 8.24
C LYS A 83 11.25 2.42 7.25
N ARG A 84 9.93 2.22 7.09
CA ARG A 84 9.38 1.29 6.08
C ARG A 84 9.61 1.83 4.67
N LEU A 85 9.29 3.11 4.43
CA LEU A 85 9.49 3.75 3.14
C LEU A 85 10.98 3.77 2.75
N GLU A 86 11.87 4.11 3.69
CA GLU A 86 13.33 4.04 3.51
C GLU A 86 13.80 2.63 3.10
N ARG A 87 13.27 1.58 3.74
CA ARG A 87 13.63 0.19 3.41
C ARG A 87 13.07 -0.29 2.08
N SER A 88 11.94 0.26 1.64
CA SER A 88 11.40 -0.02 0.31
C SER A 88 12.24 0.61 -0.81
N GLN A 89 13.18 1.51 -0.48
CA GLN A 89 14.12 2.15 -1.40
C GLN A 89 13.41 2.78 -2.61
N GLY A 90 13.77 2.41 -3.84
CA GLY A 90 13.10 2.87 -5.07
C GLY A 90 12.03 1.90 -5.59
N ALA A 91 11.68 0.85 -4.84
CA ALA A 91 10.73 -0.14 -5.32
C ALA A 91 9.30 0.43 -5.43
N PRO A 92 8.47 -0.08 -6.36
CA PRO A 92 7.08 0.37 -6.50
C PRO A 92 6.26 0.07 -5.24
N LEU A 93 5.37 0.98 -4.85
CA LEU A 93 4.56 0.88 -3.63
C LEU A 93 3.13 0.42 -3.90
N PHE A 94 2.59 -0.37 -2.98
CA PHE A 94 1.22 -0.89 -2.98
C PHE A 94 0.53 -0.47 -1.68
N LEU A 95 -0.48 0.37 -1.78
CA LEU A 95 -1.02 1.10 -0.63
C LEU A 95 -2.48 0.74 -0.35
N ASP A 96 -2.81 0.53 0.91
CA ASP A 96 -4.18 0.55 1.45
C ASP A 96 -4.23 1.57 2.59
N VAL A 97 -4.94 2.68 2.36
CA VAL A 97 -4.97 3.82 3.27
C VAL A 97 -6.39 4.07 3.73
N ASN A 98 -6.60 3.99 5.04
CA ASN A 98 -7.84 4.37 5.69
C ASN A 98 -7.71 5.78 6.27
N VAL A 99 -8.63 6.68 5.94
CA VAL A 99 -8.66 8.07 6.41
C VAL A 99 -10.01 8.35 7.05
N GLY A 100 -9.97 8.64 8.36
CA GLY A 100 -11.14 8.95 9.17
C GLY A 100 -11.43 10.44 9.27
N GLN A 101 -12.27 10.81 10.24
CA GLN A 101 -12.71 12.20 10.46
C GLN A 101 -11.57 13.12 10.89
N GLN A 102 -10.58 12.57 11.59
CA GLN A 102 -9.38 13.28 12.05
C GLN A 102 -8.15 12.70 11.35
N PRO A 103 -7.88 13.12 10.10
CA PRO A 103 -6.79 12.62 9.30
C PRO A 103 -5.44 12.96 9.95
N ASP A 104 -4.56 11.97 10.11
CA ASP A 104 -3.16 12.22 10.43
C ASP A 104 -2.45 12.82 9.20
N ARG A 105 -2.33 14.15 9.20
CA ARG A 105 -1.77 14.91 8.08
C ARG A 105 -0.28 14.66 7.89
N ASP A 106 0.46 14.40 8.96
CA ASP A 106 1.90 14.18 8.89
C ASP A 106 2.19 12.81 8.27
N ALA A 107 1.44 11.78 8.68
CA ALA A 107 1.55 10.45 8.09
C ALA A 107 1.16 10.44 6.60
N LEU A 108 0.08 11.14 6.25
CA LEU A 108 -0.34 11.29 4.85
C LEU A 108 0.70 12.11 4.06
N GLY A 109 1.24 13.19 4.62
CA GLY A 109 2.29 13.99 3.98
C GLY A 109 3.55 13.18 3.67
N VAL A 110 4.03 12.39 4.65
CA VAL A 110 5.16 11.47 4.46
C VAL A 110 4.86 10.41 3.40
N LEU A 111 3.65 9.85 3.39
CA LEU A 111 3.27 8.83 2.42
C LEU A 111 3.22 9.41 0.99
N PHE A 112 2.51 10.51 0.79
CA PHE A 112 2.30 11.13 -0.52
C PHE A 112 3.54 11.88 -1.05
N ALA A 113 4.58 12.05 -0.23
CA ALA A 113 5.91 12.42 -0.73
C ALA A 113 6.46 11.37 -1.72
N GLU A 114 6.11 10.09 -1.55
CA GLU A 114 6.56 8.95 -2.37
C GLU A 114 5.61 8.63 -3.56
N ARG A 115 4.66 9.53 -3.86
CA ARG A 115 3.56 9.29 -4.83
C ARG A 115 3.99 8.88 -6.24
N SER A 116 5.18 9.28 -6.68
CA SER A 116 5.73 8.89 -7.99
C SER A 116 5.96 7.39 -8.12
N ARG A 117 6.19 6.70 -7.00
CA ARG A 117 6.43 5.26 -6.90
C ARG A 117 5.17 4.45 -6.66
N PHE A 118 4.02 5.10 -6.52
CA PHE A 118 2.78 4.38 -6.23
C PHE A 118 2.39 3.58 -7.45
N ARG A 119 2.31 2.26 -7.31
CA ARG A 119 1.84 1.36 -8.37
C ARG A 119 0.37 1.03 -8.19
N GLN A 120 -0.05 0.85 -6.93
CA GLN A 120 -1.45 0.64 -6.56
C GLN A 120 -1.80 1.47 -5.33
N LEU A 121 -2.95 2.13 -5.36
CA LEU A 121 -3.47 2.92 -4.25
C LEU A 121 -4.95 2.59 -4.02
N THR A 122 -5.25 2.10 -2.82
CA THR A 122 -6.61 1.95 -2.30
C THR A 122 -6.82 2.98 -1.21
N LEU A 123 -7.80 3.87 -1.38
CA LEU A 123 -8.20 4.88 -0.42
C LEU A 123 -9.58 4.52 0.14
N ARG A 124 -9.69 4.48 1.47
CA ARG A 124 -10.95 4.38 2.21
C ARG A 124 -11.11 5.65 3.00
N VAL A 125 -12.05 6.49 2.62
CA VAL A 125 -12.17 7.85 3.16
C VAL A 125 -13.60 8.16 3.57
N ILE A 126 -13.76 8.93 4.64
CA ILE A 126 -15.07 9.51 4.98
C ILE A 126 -15.37 10.67 4.04
N ASP A 127 -14.41 11.58 3.89
CA ASP A 127 -14.43 12.70 2.95
C ASP A 127 -13.02 13.01 2.40
N LEU A 128 -12.94 13.98 1.48
CA LEU A 128 -11.72 14.39 0.79
C LEU A 128 -11.22 15.78 1.20
N SER A 129 -11.67 16.32 2.33
CA SER A 129 -11.24 17.65 2.81
C SER A 129 -9.75 17.71 3.16
N TRP A 130 -9.16 16.59 3.58
CA TRP A 130 -7.73 16.48 3.89
C TRP A 130 -6.82 16.67 2.68
N TRP A 131 -7.36 16.53 1.47
CA TRP A 131 -6.59 16.59 0.23
C TRP A 131 -6.12 18.01 -0.12
N ASP A 132 -6.74 19.07 0.43
CA ASP A 132 -6.31 20.46 0.19
C ASP A 132 -4.90 20.75 0.73
N HIS A 133 -4.37 19.86 1.58
CA HIS A 133 -3.09 20.05 2.25
C HIS A 133 -1.96 19.21 1.66
N ILE A 134 -2.23 18.44 0.59
CA ILE A 134 -1.28 17.48 0.02
C ILE A 134 -1.22 17.64 -1.50
N SER A 135 -0.01 17.63 -2.06
CA SER A 135 0.17 17.64 -3.51
C SER A 135 -0.27 16.29 -4.12
N ILE A 136 -1.20 16.35 -5.07
CA ILE A 136 -1.80 15.20 -5.76
C ILE A 136 -1.35 15.07 -7.22
N GLU A 137 -0.25 15.72 -7.58
CA GLU A 137 0.32 15.67 -8.92
C GLU A 137 1.54 14.75 -8.94
N GLY A 138 1.70 13.95 -10.00
CA GLY A 138 2.94 13.18 -10.22
C GLY A 138 2.83 11.70 -9.86
N PHE A 139 1.67 11.08 -10.10
CA PHE A 139 1.45 9.64 -9.96
C PHE A 139 2.01 8.85 -11.15
N THR A 140 3.31 8.99 -11.43
CA THR A 140 3.94 8.52 -12.66
C THR A 140 3.89 7.00 -12.88
N GLU A 141 3.92 6.21 -11.80
CA GLU A 141 3.89 4.74 -11.86
C GLU A 141 2.53 4.11 -11.54
N LEU A 142 1.50 4.93 -11.30
CA LEU A 142 0.22 4.43 -10.80
C LEU A 142 -0.54 3.64 -11.88
N LYS A 143 -0.81 2.37 -11.58
CA LYS A 143 -1.51 1.43 -12.46
C LYS A 143 -2.90 1.04 -11.96
N LYS A 144 -3.14 1.13 -10.65
CA LYS A 144 -4.44 0.82 -10.05
C LYS A 144 -4.80 1.84 -8.97
N PHE A 145 -5.99 2.40 -9.07
CA PHE A 145 -6.55 3.32 -8.08
C PHE A 145 -7.95 2.85 -7.68
N THR A 146 -8.19 2.72 -6.38
CA THR A 146 -9.49 2.32 -5.82
C THR A 146 -9.88 3.32 -4.75
N LEU A 147 -11.10 3.86 -4.81
CA LEU A 147 -11.63 4.81 -3.85
C LEU A 147 -12.92 4.27 -3.24
N HIS A 148 -12.98 4.19 -1.91
CA HIS A 148 -14.17 3.86 -1.14
C HIS A 148 -14.58 5.09 -0.32
N THR A 149 -15.82 5.55 -0.47
CA THR A 149 -16.37 6.72 0.23
C THR A 149 -17.64 6.35 1.02
N ALA A 150 -17.83 6.95 2.19
CA ALA A 150 -18.96 6.63 3.10
C ALA A 150 -20.28 7.37 2.78
N SER A 151 -20.28 8.42 1.96
CA SER A 151 -21.48 9.24 1.65
C SER A 151 -21.47 9.79 0.20
N GLN A 152 -22.63 10.27 -0.25
CA GLN A 152 -22.98 10.55 -1.66
C GLN A 152 -22.05 11.57 -2.34
N VAL A 153 -21.57 11.17 -3.53
CA VAL A 153 -20.81 11.93 -4.55
C VAL A 153 -19.58 12.68 -4.02
N PRO A 154 -18.35 12.36 -4.49
CA PRO A 154 -17.16 13.08 -4.03
C PRO A 154 -17.26 14.57 -4.37
N THR A 155 -17.25 15.44 -3.36
CA THR A 155 -17.26 16.92 -3.48
C THR A 155 -16.02 17.49 -4.19
N HIS A 156 -15.06 16.63 -4.58
CA HIS A 156 -13.77 17.00 -5.14
C HIS A 156 -13.43 16.18 -6.41
N VAL A 157 -14.36 16.12 -7.37
CA VAL A 157 -14.15 15.48 -8.69
C VAL A 157 -12.91 16.05 -9.39
N ASP A 158 -12.63 17.35 -9.24
CA ASP A 158 -11.48 18.02 -9.86
C ASP A 158 -10.16 17.41 -9.38
N LYS A 159 -10.02 17.09 -8.09
CA LYS A 159 -8.79 16.47 -7.55
C LYS A 159 -8.59 15.06 -8.07
N LEU A 160 -9.69 14.31 -8.21
CA LEU A 160 -9.65 12.98 -8.82
C LEU A 160 -9.18 13.09 -10.27
N SER A 161 -9.65 14.09 -11.00
CA SER A 161 -9.20 14.38 -12.37
C SER A 161 -7.70 14.68 -12.44
N THR A 162 -7.12 15.35 -11.45
CA THR A 162 -5.66 15.61 -11.37
C THR A 162 -4.86 14.30 -11.21
N ILE A 163 -5.35 13.36 -10.42
CA ILE A 163 -4.72 12.03 -10.28
C ILE A 163 -4.75 11.30 -11.62
N PHE A 164 -5.90 11.24 -12.27
CA PHE A 164 -6.04 10.60 -13.57
C PHE A 164 -5.15 11.25 -14.64
N SER A 165 -5.04 12.58 -14.61
CA SER A 165 -4.21 13.32 -15.58
C SER A 165 -2.71 13.11 -15.33
N SER A 166 -2.29 12.91 -14.08
CA SER A 166 -0.89 12.71 -13.72
C SER A 166 -0.45 11.24 -13.65
N ALA A 167 -1.37 10.30 -13.93
CA ALA A 167 -1.13 8.86 -13.94
C ALA A 167 -1.29 8.29 -15.36
N PRO A 168 -0.28 8.41 -16.23
CA PRO A 168 -0.38 7.98 -17.63
C PRO A 168 -0.53 6.46 -17.78
N SER A 169 -0.12 5.69 -16.77
CA SER A 169 -0.18 4.22 -16.76
C SER A 169 -1.46 3.67 -16.11
N LEU A 170 -2.37 4.53 -15.66
CA LEU A 170 -3.58 4.08 -15.00
C LEU A 170 -4.55 3.52 -16.04
N CYS A 171 -4.67 2.19 -16.08
CA CYS A 171 -5.65 1.55 -16.93
C CYS A 171 -7.04 1.80 -16.34
N SER A 172 -7.94 2.38 -17.12
CA SER A 172 -9.35 2.54 -16.74
C SER A 172 -10.07 1.19 -16.88
N ASP A 173 -9.66 0.20 -16.07
CA ASP A 173 -10.25 -1.14 -16.10
C ASP A 173 -11.60 -1.15 -15.39
N ILE A 174 -12.65 -1.33 -16.21
CA ILE A 174 -14.05 -1.41 -15.80
C ILE A 174 -14.29 -2.77 -15.14
N SER A 175 -14.54 -2.80 -13.83
CA SER A 175 -15.12 -3.99 -13.18
C SER A 175 -16.14 -3.58 -12.12
N SER A 176 -17.43 -3.62 -12.49
CA SER A 176 -18.51 -3.49 -11.51
C SER A 176 -18.52 -4.71 -10.60
N ALA A 177 -17.91 -4.61 -9.43
CA ALA A 177 -18.17 -5.57 -8.35
C ALA A 177 -19.53 -5.23 -7.74
N SER A 178 -20.60 -5.72 -8.36
CA SER A 178 -21.92 -5.77 -7.76
C SER A 178 -21.88 -6.70 -6.55
N SER A 179 -21.93 -6.13 -5.35
CA SER A 179 -22.30 -6.87 -4.14
C SER A 179 -23.34 -6.04 -3.36
N PRO A 180 -24.48 -6.64 -2.99
CA PRO A 180 -25.65 -5.92 -2.53
C PRO A 180 -25.59 -5.73 -1.01
N SER A 181 -24.80 -4.79 -0.52
CA SER A 181 -25.01 -4.19 0.80
C SER A 181 -24.17 -2.92 0.97
N LEU A 182 -24.85 -1.78 0.93
CA LEU A 182 -24.45 -0.48 1.50
C LEU A 182 -22.95 -0.13 1.36
N SER A 183 -22.48 0.11 0.14
CA SER A 183 -21.28 0.91 -0.15
C SER A 183 -21.31 1.29 -1.63
N SER A 184 -21.53 2.57 -1.94
CA SER A 184 -21.43 3.07 -3.31
C SER A 184 -19.96 3.02 -3.74
N VAL A 185 -19.55 1.94 -4.40
CA VAL A 185 -18.25 1.87 -5.07
C VAL A 185 -18.32 2.78 -6.29
N PHE A 186 -17.81 4.00 -6.16
CA PHE A 186 -17.64 4.90 -7.30
C PHE A 186 -16.38 4.51 -8.07
N LEU A 187 -16.55 3.69 -9.11
CA LEU A 187 -15.59 3.65 -10.21
C LEU A 187 -15.75 4.94 -11.01
N LEU A 188 -14.91 5.93 -10.70
CA LEU A 188 -14.94 7.22 -11.36
C LEU A 188 -14.48 7.09 -12.82
N ARG A 189 -15.41 7.38 -13.72
CA ARG A 189 -15.27 7.42 -15.17
C ARG A 189 -15.00 8.86 -15.59
N MET A 190 -13.85 9.13 -16.17
CA MET A 190 -13.60 10.40 -16.87
C MET A 190 -12.99 10.06 -18.24
N SER A 191 -13.76 10.32 -19.30
CA SER A 191 -13.32 10.17 -20.69
C SER A 191 -12.60 11.45 -21.09
N SER A 192 -11.28 11.38 -21.30
CA SER A 192 -10.59 12.41 -22.08
C SER A 192 -10.80 12.08 -23.56
N LYS A 193 -11.63 12.86 -24.25
CA LYS A 193 -11.60 12.93 -25.72
C LYS A 193 -10.63 14.04 -26.09
N SER A 194 -9.67 13.69 -26.95
CA SER A 194 -8.83 14.63 -27.71
C SER A 194 -9.69 15.63 -28.48
#